data_AF-A0A4P7QEQ1-F1
#
_entry.id   AF-A0A4P7QEQ1-F1
#
_cell.length_a   1.000
_cell.length_b   1.000
_cell.length_c   1.000
_cell.angle_alpha   90.00
_cell.angle_beta   90.00
_cell.angle_gamma   90.00
#
_symmetry.space_group_name_H-M   'P 1'
#
loop_
_entity.id
_entity.type
_entity.pdbx_description
1 polymer ?
#
loop_
_entity_poly.entity_id
_entity_poly.type
_entity_poly.pdbx_seq_one_letter_code
_entity_poly.pdbx_strand_id
1 'polypeptide(L)'
;MSTPYKLDYEWLRNDIDAVATVELTVKGEGAREAILAWFEEVPLDELGTRGGGGWMVAEATDIARTDADTVVLHITSGGEDVADGIQNGTESAYEALEPFGVELSWKNLPRR
;
A
#
# COMPACT_ATOMS: atom_id res chain seq x y z
N MET A 1 -3.02 -16.87 7.06
CA MET A 1 -2.50 -15.74 7.84
C MET A 1 -1.47 -15.05 6.99
N SER A 2 -1.78 -13.83 6.58
CA SER A 2 -0.88 -12.97 5.80
C SER A 2 0.20 -12.40 6.73
N THR A 3 1.38 -12.11 6.20
CA THR A 3 2.47 -11.51 6.99
C THR A 3 2.49 -9.99 6.83
N PRO A 4 2.76 -9.23 7.90
CA PRO A 4 2.93 -7.78 7.77
C PRO A 4 4.13 -7.48 6.88
N TYR A 5 4.11 -6.32 6.25
CA TYR A 5 5.26 -5.83 5.49
C TYR A 5 6.47 -5.67 6.40
N LYS A 6 7.65 -5.99 5.89
CA LYS A 6 8.92 -5.75 6.57
C LYS A 6 9.73 -4.75 5.77
N LEU A 7 10.04 -3.62 6.41
CA LEU A 7 10.80 -2.54 5.79
C LEU A 7 12.18 -3.02 5.33
N ASP A 8 12.49 -2.73 4.05
CA ASP A 8 13.78 -2.99 3.43
C ASP A 8 14.61 -1.70 3.39
N TYR A 9 15.48 -1.54 4.38
CA TYR A 9 16.36 -0.38 4.48
C TYR A 9 17.42 -0.33 3.38
N GLU A 10 17.80 -1.46 2.78
CA GLU A 10 18.79 -1.47 1.68
C GLU A 10 18.16 -0.92 0.40
N TRP A 11 16.92 -1.30 0.12
CA TRP A 11 16.11 -0.68 -0.95
C TRP A 11 15.95 0.84 -0.73
N LEU A 12 15.79 1.29 0.52
CA LEU A 12 15.64 2.71 0.86
C LEU A 12 16.94 3.52 0.87
N ARG A 13 18.12 2.90 0.86
CA ARG A 13 19.40 3.59 1.11
C ARG A 13 19.93 4.47 -0.03
N ASN A 14 19.40 4.33 -1.25
CA ASN A 14 20.09 4.80 -2.46
C ASN A 14 19.64 6.16 -3.03
N ASP A 15 18.63 6.82 -2.47
CA ASP A 15 18.25 8.16 -2.95
C ASP A 15 17.67 9.04 -1.83
N ILE A 16 18.26 10.23 -1.69
CA ILE A 16 17.96 11.24 -0.67
C ILE A 16 16.65 12.00 -0.97
N ASP A 17 16.20 11.98 -2.23
CA ASP A 17 14.97 12.66 -2.70
C ASP A 17 13.89 11.71 -3.23
N ALA A 18 14.12 10.39 -3.22
CA ALA A 18 13.28 9.48 -4.00
C ALA A 18 12.06 8.97 -3.26
N VAL A 19 10.91 9.27 -3.87
CA VAL A 19 9.64 8.57 -3.70
C VAL A 19 9.87 7.05 -3.73
N ALA A 20 9.27 6.34 -2.78
CA ALA A 20 9.26 4.88 -2.75
C ALA A 20 7.82 4.38 -2.92
N THR A 21 7.65 3.21 -3.52
CA THR A 21 6.33 2.59 -3.68
C THR A 21 6.39 1.11 -3.36
N VAL A 22 5.46 0.66 -2.51
CA VAL A 22 5.19 -0.76 -2.25
C VAL A 22 3.90 -1.13 -2.97
N GLU A 23 3.98 -2.15 -3.80
CA GLU A 23 2.83 -2.82 -4.41
C GLU A 23 2.27 -3.82 -3.39
N LEU A 24 0.99 -3.66 -3.06
CA LEU A 24 0.21 -4.60 -2.26
C LEU A 24 -0.76 -5.31 -3.20
N THR A 25 -0.62 -6.63 -3.31
CA THR A 25 -1.62 -7.50 -3.93
C THR A 25 -2.49 -8.11 -2.83
N VAL A 26 -3.80 -7.86 -2.91
CA VAL A 26 -4.82 -8.43 -2.03
C VAL A 26 -5.62 -9.45 -2.80
N LYS A 27 -5.68 -10.69 -2.31
CA LYS A 27 -6.39 -11.78 -2.98
C LYS A 27 -7.32 -12.52 -2.03
N GLY A 28 -8.50 -12.89 -2.53
CA GLY A 28 -9.46 -13.73 -1.82
C GLY A 28 -10.90 -13.23 -1.96
N GLU A 29 -11.84 -14.07 -1.55
CA GLU A 29 -13.26 -13.72 -1.46
C GLU A 29 -13.41 -12.52 -0.51
N GLY A 30 -13.99 -11.41 -1.00
CA GLY A 30 -14.13 -10.17 -0.24
C GLY A 30 -12.94 -9.20 -0.32
N ALA A 31 -11.90 -9.47 -1.13
CA ALA A 31 -10.78 -8.54 -1.31
C ALA A 31 -11.24 -7.12 -1.67
N ARG A 32 -12.24 -6.99 -2.56
CA ARG A 32 -12.79 -5.69 -2.94
C ARG A 32 -13.48 -4.98 -1.79
N GLU A 33 -14.24 -5.70 -0.98
CA GLU A 33 -15.01 -5.15 0.15
C GLU A 33 -14.07 -4.71 1.26
N ALA A 34 -13.03 -5.50 1.55
CA ALA A 34 -11.98 -5.16 2.50
C ALA A 34 -11.25 -3.86 2.10
N ILE A 35 -10.88 -3.72 0.82
CA ILE A 35 -10.25 -2.49 0.32
C ILE A 35 -11.19 -1.29 0.44
N LEU A 36 -12.47 -1.45 0.10
CA LEU A 36 -13.43 -0.35 0.21
C LEU A 36 -13.62 0.10 1.65
N ALA A 37 -13.74 -0.85 2.59
CA ALA A 37 -13.85 -0.56 4.02
C ALA A 37 -12.59 0.18 4.53
N TRP A 38 -11.40 -0.30 4.19
CA TRP A 38 -10.16 0.39 4.56
C TRP A 38 -10.08 1.79 3.94
N PHE A 39 -10.47 1.94 2.68
CA PHE A 39 -10.52 3.26 2.03
C PHE A 39 -11.49 4.22 2.72
N GLU A 40 -12.57 3.78 3.34
CA GLU A 40 -13.45 4.66 4.11
C GLU A 40 -12.76 5.22 5.36
N GLU A 41 -11.77 4.52 5.91
CA GLU A 41 -10.99 4.93 7.08
C GLU A 41 -9.79 5.81 6.73
N VAL A 42 -9.20 5.61 5.55
CA VAL A 42 -8.05 6.41 5.09
C VAL A 42 -8.51 7.83 4.71
N PRO A 43 -7.95 8.89 5.34
CA PRO A 43 -8.31 10.27 5.04
C PRO A 43 -8.11 10.63 3.57
N LEU A 44 -8.99 11.50 3.06
CA LEU A 44 -8.84 12.15 1.77
C LEU A 44 -8.26 13.55 1.98
N ASP A 45 -7.25 13.91 1.20
CA ASP A 45 -6.79 15.29 1.10
C ASP A 45 -7.71 16.13 0.20
N GLU A 46 -7.41 17.43 0.08
CA GLU A 46 -8.19 18.39 -0.73
C GLU A 46 -8.20 18.05 -2.23
N LEU A 47 -7.28 17.21 -2.69
CA LEU A 47 -7.15 16.75 -4.07
C LEU A 47 -7.82 15.38 -4.30
N GLY A 48 -8.40 14.78 -3.26
CA GLY A 48 -9.02 13.47 -3.30
C GLY A 48 -8.02 12.31 -3.26
N THR A 49 -6.78 12.56 -2.83
CA THR A 49 -5.76 11.53 -2.60
C THR A 49 -5.98 10.89 -1.24
N ARG A 50 -5.99 9.56 -1.18
CA ARG A 50 -6.07 8.82 0.08
C ARG A 50 -4.69 8.67 0.68
N GLY A 51 -4.51 9.05 1.94
CA GLY A 51 -3.23 8.91 2.63
C GLY A 51 -3.13 9.71 3.91
N GLY A 52 -1.92 9.79 4.46
CA GLY A 52 -1.62 10.56 5.65
C GLY A 52 -0.14 10.44 6.02
N GLY A 53 0.39 11.37 6.81
CA GLY A 53 1.75 11.22 7.38
C GLY A 53 2.86 10.92 6.37
N GLY A 54 2.82 11.52 5.17
CA GLY A 54 3.86 11.37 4.13
C GLY A 54 3.64 10.23 3.12
N TRP A 55 2.56 9.45 3.26
CA TRP A 55 2.21 8.40 2.29
C TRP A 55 0.82 8.60 1.67
N MET A 56 0.62 7.98 0.52
CA MET A 56 -0.65 7.86 -0.19
C MET A 56 -0.89 6.44 -0.69
N VAL A 57 -2.15 6.11 -0.98
CA VAL A 57 -2.54 4.84 -1.61
C VAL A 57 -3.49 5.05 -2.78
N ALA A 58 -3.30 4.27 -3.83
CA ALA A 58 -4.20 4.19 -4.97
C ALA A 58 -4.26 2.77 -5.54
N GLU A 59 -5.36 2.42 -6.21
CA GLU A 59 -5.41 1.18 -7.01
C GLU A 59 -4.43 1.27 -8.20
N ALA A 60 -3.69 0.20 -8.46
CA ALA A 60 -2.79 0.11 -9.59
C ALA A 60 -3.59 0.09 -10.90
N THR A 61 -3.47 1.13 -11.72
CA THR A 61 -4.22 1.27 -12.99
C THR A 61 -3.51 0.60 -14.17
N ASP A 62 -2.24 0.28 -14.03
CA ASP A 62 -1.36 -0.30 -15.04
C ASP A 62 -1.34 -1.84 -15.03
N ILE A 63 -1.95 -2.45 -14.03
CA ILE A 63 -2.04 -3.91 -13.90
C ILE A 63 -3.38 -4.38 -14.46
N ALA A 64 -3.33 -5.21 -15.51
CA ALA A 64 -4.51 -5.85 -16.05
C ALA A 64 -5.15 -6.74 -14.98
N ARG A 65 -6.40 -6.44 -14.60
CA ARG A 65 -7.17 -7.27 -13.67
C ARG A 65 -7.44 -8.63 -14.33
N THR A 66 -6.70 -9.64 -13.91
CA THR A 66 -6.81 -11.00 -14.46
C THR A 66 -7.83 -11.86 -13.70
N ASP A 67 -8.19 -11.46 -12.47
CA ASP A 67 -9.06 -12.20 -11.57
C ASP A 67 -9.99 -11.24 -10.81
N ALA A 68 -11.25 -11.64 -10.60
CA ALA A 68 -12.27 -10.81 -9.94
C ALA A 68 -11.97 -10.63 -8.42
N ASP A 69 -11.27 -11.61 -7.84
CA ASP A 69 -10.95 -11.68 -6.42
C ASP A 69 -9.55 -11.15 -6.11
N THR A 70 -8.98 -10.32 -6.99
CA THR A 70 -7.66 -9.71 -6.81
C THR A 70 -7.73 -8.20 -6.99
N VAL A 71 -7.20 -7.47 -6.01
CA VAL A 71 -7.01 -6.02 -6.07
C VAL A 71 -5.54 -5.72 -5.86
N VAL A 72 -4.97 -4.85 -6.69
CA VAL A 72 -3.59 -4.39 -6.53
C VAL A 72 -3.57 -2.91 -6.23
N LEU A 73 -2.76 -2.54 -5.24
CA LEU A 73 -2.62 -1.20 -4.71
C LEU A 73 -1.17 -0.76 -4.75
N HIS A 74 -0.95 0.53 -4.91
CA HIS A 74 0.34 1.18 -4.72
C HIS A 74 0.27 2.06 -3.48
N ILE A 75 1.11 1.75 -2.49
CA ILE A 75 1.36 2.57 -1.31
C ILE A 75 2.65 3.34 -1.58
N THR A 76 2.53 4.65 -1.74
CA THR A 76 3.64 5.51 -2.16
C THR A 76 3.97 6.49 -1.04
N SER A 77 5.25 6.60 -0.70
CA SER A 77 5.76 7.54 0.30
C SER A 77 6.79 8.46 -0.33
N GLY A 78 6.78 9.74 0.06
CA GLY A 78 7.71 10.76 -0.40
C GLY A 78 7.97 11.81 0.68
N GLY A 79 8.94 12.70 0.43
CA GLY A 79 9.30 13.77 1.37
C GLY A 79 10.48 13.41 2.27
N GLU A 80 10.53 14.04 3.45
CA GLU A 80 11.71 14.02 4.34
C GLU A 80 11.96 12.64 4.99
N ASP A 81 10.90 11.86 5.27
CA ASP A 81 11.02 10.50 5.82
C ASP A 81 10.19 9.48 5.04
N VAL A 82 10.80 8.97 3.97
CA VAL A 82 10.18 7.96 3.12
C VAL A 82 9.96 6.64 3.86
N ALA A 83 10.89 6.28 4.76
CA ALA A 83 10.86 5.02 5.51
C ALA A 83 9.64 4.96 6.43
N ASP A 84 9.41 6.02 7.20
CA ASP A 84 8.26 6.14 8.09
C ASP A 84 6.95 6.13 7.31
N GLY A 85 6.87 6.84 6.18
CA GLY A 85 5.67 6.81 5.35
C GLY A 85 5.35 5.43 4.77
N ILE A 86 6.36 4.67 4.30
CA ILE A 86 6.14 3.28 3.86
C ILE A 86 5.71 2.40 5.02
N GLN A 87 6.36 2.53 6.18
CA GLN A 87 6.01 1.73 7.35
C GLN A 87 4.57 2.01 7.79
N ASN A 88 4.20 3.28 7.95
CA ASN A 88 2.84 3.69 8.37
C ASN A 88 1.77 3.24 7.36
N GLY A 89 2.02 3.42 6.05
CA GLY A 89 1.05 3.03 5.03
C GLY A 89 0.85 1.52 4.94
N THR A 90 1.92 0.74 5.03
CA THR A 90 1.85 -0.73 4.99
C THR A 90 1.29 -1.34 6.27
N GLU A 91 1.57 -0.74 7.43
CA GLU A 91 0.98 -1.12 8.72
C GLU A 91 -0.53 -0.84 8.72
N SER A 92 -0.95 0.36 8.29
CA SER A 92 -2.37 0.71 8.14
C SER A 92 -3.11 -0.29 7.24
N ALA A 93 -2.52 -0.66 6.10
CA ALA A 93 -3.11 -1.65 5.21
C ALA A 93 -3.18 -3.04 5.85
N TYR A 94 -2.13 -3.48 6.55
CA TYR A 94 -2.13 -4.79 7.19
C TYR A 94 -3.17 -4.89 8.31
N GLU A 95 -3.21 -3.90 9.21
CA GLU A 95 -4.15 -3.88 10.34
C GLU A 95 -5.61 -3.86 9.88
N ALA A 96 -5.92 -3.12 8.82
CA ALA A 96 -7.27 -3.04 8.28
C ALA A 96 -7.68 -4.30 7.52
N LEU A 97 -6.76 -4.96 6.80
CA LEU A 97 -7.09 -6.05 5.89
C LEU A 97 -6.95 -7.45 6.50
N GLU A 98 -6.07 -7.64 7.48
CA GLU A 98 -5.88 -8.95 8.14
C GLU A 98 -7.19 -9.55 8.72
N PRO A 99 -8.08 -8.76 9.36
CA PRO A 99 -9.34 -9.28 9.90
C PRO A 99 -10.30 -9.85 8.85
N PHE A 100 -10.15 -9.46 7.58
CA PHE A 100 -10.98 -9.97 6.47
C PHE A 100 -10.54 -11.35 5.96
N GLY A 101 -9.42 -11.89 6.45
CA GLY A 101 -8.94 -13.22 6.06
C GLY A 101 -8.40 -13.30 4.63
N VAL A 102 -8.11 -12.17 4.00
CA VAL A 102 -7.54 -12.07 2.65
C VAL A 102 -6.03 -12.35 2.65
N GLU A 103 -5.53 -12.84 1.52
CA GLU A 103 -4.10 -13.01 1.28
C GLU A 103 -3.46 -11.68 0.88
N LEU A 104 -2.40 -11.28 1.57
CA LEU A 104 -1.64 -10.06 1.31
C LEU A 104 -0.24 -10.42 0.84
N SER A 105 0.16 -9.88 -0.32
CA SER A 105 1.50 -10.01 -0.87
C SER A 105 2.09 -8.64 -1.14
N TRP A 106 3.34 -8.44 -0.72
CA TRP A 106 4.02 -7.15 -0.78
C TRP A 106 5.22 -7.21 -1.72
N LYS A 107 5.44 -6.13 -2.47
CA LYS A 107 6.57 -6.01 -3.39
C LYS A 107 7.08 -4.57 -3.46
N ASN A 108 8.37 -4.40 -3.18
CA ASN A 108 9.05 -3.13 -3.36
C ASN A 108 9.19 -2.85 -4.86
N LEU A 109 8.63 -1.73 -5.35
CA LEU A 109 8.81 -1.33 -6.74
C LEU A 109 10.20 -0.69 -6.95
N PRO A 110 10.75 -0.77 -8.19
CA PRO A 110 11.98 -0.05 -8.53
C PRO A 110 11.84 1.44 -8.22
N ARG A 111 12.83 2.02 -7.53
CA ARG A 111 12.89 3.45 -7.24
C ARG A 111 13.24 4.22 -8.52
N ARG A 112 12.71 5.44 -8.65
CA ARG A 112 12.91 6.33 -9.79
C ARG A 112 13.48 7.66 -9.33
#